data_AF-A0A5N7CAL7-F1
#
_entry.id   AF-A0A5N7CAL7-F1
#
_cell.length_a   1.000
_cell.length_b   1.000
_cell.length_c   1.000
_cell.angle_alpha   90.00
_cell.angle_beta   90.00
_cell.angle_gamma   90.00
#
_symmetry.space_group_name_H-M   'P 1'
#
loop_
_entity.id
_entity.type
_entity.pdbx_description
1 polymer ?
#
loop_
_entity_poly.entity_id
_entity_poly.type
_entity_poly.pdbx_seq_one_letter_code
_entity_poly.pdbx_strand_id
1 'polypeptide(L)'
;MNPLTKVELTESKCCTCYDTFPSSETIRLECGDIYCTDCLKGFFIRATKDEQLFPPRCCRQNIPVSAIAAKMTTEELHVFASAEVEFSTKNRVYCSNLRCGRFIPPSRIIWNRAQCGSCQYSTCAICKNIFHYGYCPEDPGLRGTLEFASSQGWQRCFACGTVVELETGCYHIRCKCKAEFCYLCGARWKVCSCRLWDEARLRPAAFVDRNLNLPIPQPWPEPQQEYRRENVCRHPGRGRFRRVDGVGYGFVCNRCGARHWKFILECRLCQIRVCQNCRLRILVGA
;
A
#
# COMPACT_ATOMS: atom_id res chain seq x y z
N MET A 1 57.12 -38.64 36.57
CA MET A 1 56.52 -39.28 35.38
C MET A 1 55.01 -39.29 35.61
N ASN A 2 54.28 -38.40 34.94
CA ASN A 2 52.83 -38.28 35.08
C ASN A 2 52.20 -39.01 33.87
N PRO A 3 51.39 -40.06 34.05
CA PRO A 3 50.79 -40.76 32.92
C PRO A 3 49.72 -39.87 32.30
N LEU A 4 49.94 -39.50 31.03
CA LEU A 4 48.94 -38.87 30.19
C LEU A 4 47.68 -39.75 30.17
N THR A 5 46.61 -39.25 30.75
CA THR A 5 45.27 -39.83 30.68
C THR A 5 44.87 -39.95 29.22
N LYS A 6 44.83 -41.19 28.72
CA LYS A 6 44.30 -41.53 27.40
C LYS A 6 42.80 -41.26 27.44
N VAL A 7 42.38 -40.09 26.98
CA VAL A 7 40.95 -39.80 26.77
C VAL A 7 40.51 -40.75 25.65
N GLU A 8 39.79 -41.82 26.01
CA GLU A 8 39.13 -42.68 25.03
C GLU A 8 38.08 -41.84 24.30
N LEU A 9 38.43 -41.40 23.09
CA LEU A 9 37.51 -40.72 22.20
C LEU A 9 36.49 -41.76 21.74
N THR A 10 35.27 -41.68 22.28
CA THR A 10 34.15 -42.49 21.79
C THR A 10 33.85 -42.06 20.36
N GLU A 11 34.02 -42.97 19.41
CA GLU A 11 33.72 -42.73 17.99
C GLU A 11 32.34 -43.29 17.63
N SER A 12 31.69 -42.70 16.64
CA SER A 12 30.37 -43.14 16.18
C SER A 12 30.23 -43.00 14.67
N LYS A 13 29.49 -43.92 14.07
CA LYS A 13 29.26 -43.99 12.62
C LYS A 13 28.08 -43.11 12.20
N CYS A 14 28.27 -42.28 11.18
CA CYS A 14 27.21 -41.45 10.62
C CYS A 14 26.22 -42.29 9.78
N CYS A 15 24.92 -42.08 9.97
CA CYS A 15 23.87 -42.77 9.21
C CYS A 15 23.73 -42.32 7.74
N THR A 16 24.40 -41.23 7.33
CA THR A 16 24.30 -40.68 5.96
C THR A 16 25.52 -41.03 5.10
N CYS A 17 26.73 -40.68 5.54
CA CYS A 17 27.95 -40.97 4.79
C CYS A 17 28.61 -42.30 5.17
N TYR A 18 28.18 -42.94 6.27
CA TYR A 18 28.74 -44.19 6.79
C TYR A 18 30.19 -44.12 7.28
N ASP A 19 30.78 -42.93 7.38
CA ASP A 19 32.11 -42.75 8.00
C ASP A 19 32.02 -42.64 9.53
N THR A 20 33.15 -42.86 10.19
CA THR A 20 33.30 -42.82 11.65
C THR A 20 33.88 -41.48 12.07
N PHE A 21 33.28 -40.85 13.08
CA PHE A 21 33.70 -39.54 13.59
C PHE A 21 33.82 -39.56 15.12
N PRO A 22 34.66 -38.69 15.71
CA PRO A 22 34.69 -38.48 17.16
C PRO A 22 33.36 -37.94 17.68
N SER A 23 33.01 -38.26 18.93
CA SER A 23 31.76 -37.80 19.56
C SER A 23 31.54 -36.28 19.48
N SER A 24 32.61 -35.47 19.48
CA SER A 24 32.56 -34.00 19.36
C SER A 24 32.06 -33.48 18.01
N GLU A 25 32.11 -34.32 16.98
CA GLU A 25 31.70 -34.02 15.60
C GLU A 25 30.42 -34.76 15.20
N THR A 26 29.82 -35.51 16.12
CA THR A 26 28.57 -36.23 15.91
C THR A 26 27.42 -35.66 16.71
N ILE A 27 26.21 -35.75 16.18
CA ILE A 27 24.98 -35.32 16.82
C ILE A 27 24.00 -36.49 16.78
N ARG A 28 23.51 -36.88 17.96
CA ARG A 28 22.48 -37.91 18.12
C ARG A 28 21.11 -37.23 18.19
N LEU A 29 20.21 -37.65 17.32
CA LEU A 29 18.84 -37.13 17.27
C LEU A 29 17.91 -37.90 18.23
N GLU A 30 16.71 -37.37 18.45
CA GLU A 30 15.69 -38.00 19.31
C GLU A 30 15.24 -39.38 18.80
N CYS A 31 15.23 -39.59 17.48
CA CYS A 31 14.96 -40.89 16.86
C CYS A 31 16.07 -41.94 17.11
N GLY A 32 17.22 -41.53 17.65
CA GLY A 32 18.37 -42.38 17.93
C GLY A 32 19.43 -42.43 16.82
N ASP A 33 19.14 -41.89 15.65
CA ASP A 33 20.10 -41.80 14.54
C ASP A 33 21.23 -40.81 14.86
N ILE A 34 22.44 -41.15 14.38
CA ILE A 34 23.65 -40.35 14.58
C ILE A 34 24.08 -39.75 13.24
N TYR A 35 24.31 -38.45 13.21
CA TYR A 35 24.84 -37.74 12.06
C TYR A 35 26.20 -37.13 12.39
N CYS A 36 27.13 -37.12 11.44
CA CYS A 36 28.25 -36.19 11.54
C CYS A 36 27.74 -34.75 11.31
N THR A 37 28.48 -33.78 11.84
CA THR A 37 28.12 -32.36 11.80
C THR A 37 27.90 -31.88 10.37
N ASP A 38 28.77 -32.27 9.44
CA ASP A 38 28.68 -31.86 8.03
C ASP A 38 27.46 -32.43 7.31
N CYS A 39 27.14 -33.70 7.53
CA CYS A 39 25.95 -34.32 6.93
C CYS A 39 24.67 -33.68 7.45
N LEU A 40 24.56 -33.43 8.76
CA LEU A 40 23.38 -32.81 9.34
C LEU A 40 23.23 -31.36 8.89
N LYS A 41 24.31 -30.58 8.94
CA LYS A 41 24.36 -29.21 8.44
C LYS A 41 24.00 -29.14 6.96
N GLY A 42 24.59 -29.99 6.13
CA GLY A 42 24.28 -30.09 4.71
C GLY A 42 22.83 -30.49 4.44
N PHE A 43 22.20 -31.29 5.32
CA PHE A 43 20.77 -31.58 5.24
C PHE A 43 19.92 -30.34 5.50
N PHE A 44 20.20 -29.56 6.54
CA PHE A 44 19.51 -28.29 6.81
C PHE A 44 19.65 -27.30 5.64
N ILE A 45 20.84 -27.13 5.08
CA ILE A 45 21.07 -26.22 3.94
C ILE A 45 20.40 -26.71 2.65
N ARG A 46 20.27 -28.02 2.43
CA ARG A 46 19.49 -28.53 1.30
C ARG A 46 17.99 -28.30 1.48
N ALA A 47 17.48 -28.47 2.70
CA ALA A 47 16.08 -28.21 3.00
C ALA A 47 15.67 -26.76 2.74
N THR A 48 16.58 -25.78 2.84
CA THR A 48 16.26 -24.37 2.51
C THR A 48 16.00 -24.12 1.03
N LYS A 49 16.33 -25.07 0.15
CA LYS A 49 16.15 -24.97 -1.30
C LYS A 49 14.99 -25.80 -1.83
N ASP A 50 14.46 -26.71 -1.02
CA ASP A 50 13.43 -27.65 -1.42
C ASP A 50 12.33 -27.71 -0.35
N GLU A 51 11.15 -27.17 -0.70
CA GLU A 51 9.99 -27.12 0.16
C GLU A 51 9.52 -28.52 0.61
N GLN A 52 9.79 -29.58 -0.16
CA GLN A 52 9.43 -30.96 0.23
C GLN A 52 10.30 -31.50 1.37
N LEU A 53 11.51 -30.98 1.51
CA LEU A 53 12.46 -31.31 2.57
C LEU A 53 12.28 -30.43 3.80
N PHE A 54 11.40 -29.42 3.74
CA PHE A 54 11.15 -28.50 4.82
C PHE A 54 9.84 -28.82 5.55
N PRO A 55 9.81 -28.86 6.90
CA PRO A 55 10.97 -28.78 7.80
C PRO A 55 11.85 -30.05 7.73
N PRO A 56 13.15 -29.94 8.06
CA PRO A 56 14.04 -31.11 8.15
C PRO A 56 13.48 -32.18 9.08
N ARG A 57 13.38 -33.41 8.59
CA ARG A 57 12.85 -34.56 9.34
C ARG A 57 13.80 -35.75 9.28
N CYS A 58 13.89 -36.48 10.39
CA CYS A 58 14.51 -37.81 10.46
C CYS A 58 13.49 -38.78 11.06
N CYS A 59 13.33 -39.97 10.48
CA CYS A 59 12.35 -40.96 10.95
C CYS A 59 10.93 -40.40 11.20
N ARG A 60 10.51 -39.45 10.33
CA ARG A 60 9.24 -38.69 10.41
C ARG A 60 9.11 -37.72 11.61
N GLN A 61 10.16 -37.53 12.40
CA GLN A 61 10.23 -36.54 13.47
C GLN A 61 10.95 -35.28 12.97
N ASN A 62 10.46 -34.10 13.37
CA ASN A 62 11.11 -32.84 13.02
C ASN A 62 12.43 -32.71 13.77
N ILE A 63 13.48 -32.31 13.05
CA ILE A 63 14.78 -32.02 13.65
C ILE A 63 14.80 -30.54 14.03
N PRO A 64 14.87 -30.17 15.32
CA PRO A 64 14.89 -28.77 15.70
C PRO A 64 16.23 -28.13 15.28
N VAL A 65 16.20 -26.89 14.79
CA VAL A 65 17.42 -26.17 14.37
C VAL A 65 18.42 -26.03 15.51
N SER A 66 17.95 -25.98 16.76
CA SER A 66 18.79 -25.95 17.96
C SER A 66 19.76 -27.14 18.07
N ALA A 67 19.44 -28.29 17.45
CA ALA A 67 20.32 -29.46 17.44
C ALA A 67 21.65 -29.22 16.71
N ILE A 68 21.67 -28.32 15.73
CA ILE A 68 22.83 -28.05 14.87
C ILE A 68 23.27 -26.57 14.90
N ALA A 69 22.45 -25.67 15.46
CA ALA A 69 22.67 -24.23 15.38
C ALA A 69 24.04 -23.77 15.88
N ALA A 70 24.59 -24.39 16.93
CA ALA A 70 25.92 -24.06 17.46
C ALA A 70 27.08 -24.38 16.49
N LYS A 71 26.82 -25.17 15.45
CA LYS A 71 27.78 -25.56 14.41
C LYS A 71 27.51 -24.87 13.06
N MET A 72 26.48 -24.03 12.99
CA MET A 72 26.14 -23.26 11.79
C MET A 72 26.67 -21.82 11.91
N THR A 73 26.99 -21.20 10.77
CA THR A 73 27.33 -19.77 10.76
C THR A 73 26.07 -18.91 10.87
N THR A 74 26.25 -17.65 11.22
CA THR A 74 25.15 -16.67 11.28
C THR A 74 24.42 -16.56 9.93
N GLU A 75 25.15 -16.61 8.82
CA GLU A 75 24.60 -16.54 7.48
C GLU A 75 23.76 -17.78 7.16
N GLU A 76 24.22 -18.96 7.55
CA GLU A 76 23.49 -20.22 7.34
C GLU A 76 22.20 -20.27 8.15
N LEU A 77 22.24 -19.83 9.41
CA LEU A 77 21.06 -19.68 10.25
C LEU A 77 20.07 -18.67 9.66
N HIS A 78 20.57 -17.54 9.13
CA HIS A 78 19.73 -16.55 8.47
C HIS A 78 19.07 -17.11 7.20
N VAL A 79 19.81 -17.90 6.40
CA VAL A 79 19.26 -18.58 5.21
C VAL A 79 18.16 -19.56 5.62
N PHE A 80 18.36 -20.34 6.68
CA PHE A 80 17.36 -21.27 7.20
C PHE A 80 16.11 -20.54 7.70
N ALA A 81 16.27 -19.51 8.53
CA ALA A 81 15.15 -18.69 9.01
C ALA A 81 14.39 -17.99 7.87
N SER A 82 15.10 -17.53 6.83
CA SER A 82 14.47 -16.94 5.65
C SER A 82 13.62 -17.96 4.89
N ALA A 83 14.13 -19.19 4.71
CA ALA A 83 13.39 -20.27 4.06
C ALA A 83 12.16 -20.71 4.88
N GLU A 84 12.26 -20.73 6.22
CA GLU A 84 11.12 -21.01 7.09
C GLU A 84 9.98 -20.01 6.89
N VAL A 85 10.30 -18.72 6.85
CA VAL A 85 9.31 -17.65 6.58
C VAL A 85 8.77 -17.78 5.16
N GLU A 86 9.62 -18.06 4.19
CA GLU A 86 9.20 -18.24 2.80
C GLU A 86 8.19 -19.39 2.67
N PHE A 87 8.55 -20.58 3.12
CA PHE A 87 7.72 -21.78 2.98
C PHE A 87 6.46 -21.74 3.85
N SER A 88 6.48 -21.07 5.00
CA SER A 88 5.27 -20.85 5.80
C SER A 88 4.34 -19.75 5.26
N THR A 89 4.82 -18.88 4.36
CA THR A 89 4.01 -17.82 3.77
C THR A 89 3.11 -18.38 2.66
N LYS A 90 1.79 -18.23 2.79
CA LYS A 90 0.82 -18.69 1.75
C LYS A 90 0.89 -17.85 0.46
N ASN A 91 0.73 -16.53 0.57
CA ASN A 91 0.69 -15.62 -0.56
C ASN A 91 2.06 -14.98 -0.81
N ARG A 92 3.04 -15.82 -1.18
CA ARG A 92 4.44 -15.39 -1.38
C ARG A 92 4.53 -14.25 -2.39
N VAL A 93 5.50 -13.38 -2.19
CA VAL A 93 5.85 -12.32 -3.14
C VAL A 93 7.33 -12.45 -3.43
N TYR A 94 7.67 -12.58 -4.71
CA TYR A 94 9.03 -12.61 -5.18
C TYR A 94 9.35 -11.29 -5.87
N CYS A 95 10.62 -10.91 -5.88
CA CYS A 95 11.06 -9.72 -6.58
C CYS A 95 10.79 -9.85 -8.08
N SER A 96 9.98 -8.93 -8.63
CA SER A 96 9.67 -8.85 -10.06
C SER A 96 10.87 -8.56 -10.97
N ASN A 97 12.01 -8.16 -10.40
CA ASN A 97 13.27 -8.11 -11.15
C ASN A 97 13.77 -9.54 -11.41
N LEU A 98 13.71 -9.98 -12.66
CA LEU A 98 14.09 -11.32 -13.11
C LEU A 98 15.55 -11.69 -12.78
N ARG A 99 16.46 -10.72 -12.68
CA ARG A 99 17.85 -10.99 -12.25
C ARG A 99 17.97 -11.23 -10.75
N CYS A 100 16.97 -10.81 -9.97
CA CYS A 100 16.96 -10.94 -8.53
C CYS A 100 16.10 -12.13 -8.08
N GLY A 101 14.80 -12.14 -8.41
CA GLY A 101 13.87 -13.24 -8.11
C GLY A 101 13.70 -13.59 -6.63
N ARG A 102 14.35 -12.89 -5.69
CA ARG A 102 14.35 -13.26 -4.27
C ARG A 102 12.98 -13.06 -3.63
N PHE A 103 12.64 -13.96 -2.70
CA PHE A 103 11.49 -13.80 -1.82
C PHE A 103 11.54 -12.48 -1.04
N ILE A 104 10.40 -11.81 -0.94
CA ILE A 104 10.20 -10.59 -0.17
C ILE A 104 9.32 -10.95 1.03
N PRO A 105 9.84 -10.87 2.27
CA PRO A 105 9.09 -11.24 3.45
C PRO A 105 7.89 -10.30 3.67
N PRO A 106 6.79 -10.78 4.28
CA PRO A 106 5.60 -9.97 4.55
C PRO A 106 5.90 -8.66 5.30
N SER A 107 6.93 -8.64 6.16
CA SER A 107 7.39 -7.46 6.89
C SER A 107 7.87 -6.31 6.00
N ARG A 108 8.14 -6.57 4.72
CA ARG A 108 8.56 -5.58 3.71
C ARG A 108 7.47 -5.23 2.71
N ILE A 109 6.23 -5.57 3.04
CA ILE A 109 5.06 -5.26 2.23
C ILE A 109 4.23 -4.21 2.96
N ILE A 110 4.11 -3.01 2.36
CA ILE A 110 3.34 -1.90 2.91
C ILE A 110 2.41 -1.39 1.80
N TRP A 111 1.10 -1.30 2.06
CA TRP A 111 0.10 -0.84 1.06
C TRP A 111 0.24 -1.54 -0.30
N ASN A 112 0.38 -2.87 -0.31
CA ASN A 112 0.61 -3.70 -1.50
C ASN A 112 1.91 -3.40 -2.27
N ARG A 113 2.82 -2.59 -1.72
CA ARG A 113 4.18 -2.40 -2.23
C ARG A 113 5.14 -3.31 -1.48
N ALA A 114 5.64 -4.33 -2.16
CA ALA A 114 6.68 -5.22 -1.65
C ALA A 114 8.06 -4.71 -2.08
N GLN A 115 8.89 -4.26 -1.13
CA GLN A 115 10.23 -3.73 -1.44
C GLN A 115 11.31 -4.80 -1.23
N CYS A 116 12.07 -5.09 -2.29
CA CYS A 116 13.14 -6.08 -2.22
C CYS A 116 14.31 -5.58 -1.39
N GLY A 117 14.75 -6.38 -0.42
CA GLY A 117 15.91 -6.07 0.41
C GLY A 117 17.24 -6.00 -0.32
N SER A 118 17.39 -6.79 -1.38
CA SER A 118 18.67 -7.00 -2.04
C SER A 118 18.91 -6.01 -3.17
N CYS A 119 17.89 -5.71 -3.98
CA CYS A 119 18.03 -4.80 -5.13
C CYS A 119 17.11 -3.57 -5.07
N GLN A 120 16.35 -3.39 -3.98
CA GLN A 120 15.43 -2.26 -3.77
C GLN A 120 14.28 -2.12 -4.78
N TYR A 121 14.16 -3.06 -5.73
CA TYR A 121 13.03 -3.12 -6.67
C TYR A 121 11.71 -3.30 -5.92
N SER A 122 10.66 -2.64 -6.42
CA SER A 122 9.33 -2.70 -5.84
C SER A 122 8.42 -3.58 -6.69
N THR A 123 7.73 -4.49 -6.04
CA THR A 123 6.79 -5.45 -6.66
C THR A 123 5.40 -5.21 -6.09
N CYS A 124 4.37 -5.29 -6.94
CA CYS A 124 2.99 -5.26 -6.51
C CYS A 124 2.65 -6.57 -5.79
N ALA A 125 2.19 -6.49 -4.55
CA ALA A 125 1.84 -7.69 -3.77
C ALA A 125 0.59 -8.41 -4.28
N ILE A 126 -0.24 -7.73 -5.09
CA ILE A 126 -1.46 -8.24 -5.69
C ILE A 126 -1.13 -9.04 -6.95
N CYS A 127 -0.70 -8.36 -8.02
CA CYS A 127 -0.43 -8.99 -9.32
C CYS A 127 0.97 -9.60 -9.46
N LYS A 128 1.85 -9.42 -8.47
CA LYS A 128 3.25 -9.91 -8.46
C LYS A 128 4.14 -9.33 -9.58
N ASN A 129 3.63 -8.38 -10.37
CA ASN A 129 4.38 -7.62 -11.37
C ASN A 129 5.09 -6.40 -10.76
N ILE A 130 5.79 -5.64 -11.61
CA ILE A 130 6.42 -4.37 -11.22
C ILE A 130 5.40 -3.48 -10.50
N PHE A 131 5.82 -2.87 -9.39
CA PHE A 131 4.95 -2.00 -8.62
C PHE A 131 4.46 -0.83 -9.47
N HIS A 132 3.17 -0.54 -9.36
CA HIS A 132 2.49 0.55 -10.04
C HIS A 132 1.68 1.37 -9.03
N TYR A 133 1.50 2.66 -9.32
CA TYR A 133 0.66 3.53 -8.51
C TYR A 133 -0.81 3.41 -8.93
N GLY A 134 -1.72 3.64 -7.98
CA GLY A 134 -3.16 3.53 -8.21
C GLY A 134 -3.68 2.10 -8.08
N TYR A 135 -4.85 1.84 -8.66
CA TYR A 135 -5.52 0.56 -8.56
C TYR A 135 -4.79 -0.53 -9.35
N CYS A 136 -4.67 -1.72 -8.76
CA CYS A 136 -4.18 -2.88 -9.48
C CYS A 136 -5.29 -3.46 -10.37
N PRO A 137 -5.07 -3.56 -11.70
CA PRO A 137 -6.10 -4.07 -12.60
C PRO A 137 -6.42 -5.55 -12.36
N GLU A 138 -5.46 -6.30 -11.81
CA GLU A 138 -5.60 -7.73 -11.49
C GLU A 138 -6.04 -7.95 -10.03
N ASP A 139 -6.42 -6.89 -9.30
CA ASP A 139 -6.99 -7.04 -7.97
C ASP A 139 -8.32 -7.80 -8.05
N PRO A 140 -8.42 -9.03 -7.50
CA PRO A 140 -9.63 -9.84 -7.61
C PRO A 140 -10.84 -9.18 -6.93
N GLY A 141 -10.61 -8.49 -5.81
CA GLY A 141 -11.66 -7.80 -5.07
C GLY A 141 -12.16 -6.59 -5.84
N LEU A 142 -11.25 -5.84 -6.48
CA LEU A 142 -11.64 -4.77 -7.38
C LEU A 142 -12.39 -5.32 -8.60
N ARG A 143 -11.90 -6.39 -9.23
CA ARG A 143 -12.55 -6.98 -10.41
C ARG A 143 -13.98 -7.43 -10.11
N GLY A 144 -14.20 -8.15 -9.01
CA GLY A 144 -15.55 -8.54 -8.60
C GLY A 144 -16.47 -7.34 -8.31
N THR A 145 -15.94 -6.31 -7.67
CA THR A 145 -16.68 -5.05 -7.43
C THR A 145 -17.06 -4.37 -8.75
N LEU A 146 -16.15 -4.35 -9.73
CA LEU A 146 -16.39 -3.75 -11.03
C LEU A 146 -17.37 -4.56 -11.87
N GLU A 147 -17.32 -5.89 -11.84
CA GLU A 147 -18.27 -6.77 -12.51
C GLU A 147 -19.68 -6.60 -11.93
N PHE A 148 -19.80 -6.54 -10.60
CA PHE A 148 -21.07 -6.25 -9.95
C PHE A 148 -21.59 -4.85 -10.31
N ALA A 149 -20.73 -3.83 -10.27
CA ALA A 149 -21.11 -2.48 -10.67
C ALA A 149 -21.62 -2.45 -12.13
N SER A 150 -20.93 -3.13 -13.05
CA SER A 150 -21.37 -3.24 -14.44
C SER A 150 -22.71 -3.98 -14.58
N SER A 151 -22.98 -5.02 -13.78
CA SER A 151 -24.27 -5.72 -13.80
C SER A 151 -25.44 -4.86 -13.28
N GLN A 152 -25.17 -3.91 -12.37
CA GLN A 152 -26.13 -2.91 -11.93
C GLN A 152 -26.25 -1.71 -12.89
N GLY A 153 -25.47 -1.68 -13.97
CA GLY A 153 -25.42 -0.54 -14.89
C GLY A 153 -24.75 0.71 -14.29
N TRP A 154 -23.97 0.54 -13.21
CA TRP A 154 -23.19 1.62 -12.61
C TRP A 154 -21.99 2.00 -13.48
N GLN A 155 -21.65 3.29 -13.50
CA GLN A 155 -20.63 3.82 -14.39
C GLN A 155 -19.39 4.28 -13.64
N ARG A 156 -18.21 4.07 -14.22
CA ARG A 156 -16.94 4.55 -13.69
C ARG A 156 -16.60 5.94 -14.22
N CYS A 157 -16.07 6.78 -13.33
CA CYS A 157 -15.44 8.04 -13.74
C CYS A 157 -14.18 7.75 -14.56
N PHE A 158 -14.08 8.29 -15.78
CA PHE A 158 -12.91 8.11 -16.64
C PHE A 158 -11.60 8.65 -16.03
N ALA A 159 -11.69 9.62 -15.13
CA ALA A 159 -10.52 10.31 -14.58
C ALA A 159 -9.96 9.62 -13.32
N CYS A 160 -10.82 9.19 -12.39
CA CYS A 160 -10.38 8.61 -11.11
C CYS A 160 -10.83 7.16 -10.89
N GLY A 161 -11.59 6.58 -11.82
CA GLY A 161 -12.05 5.19 -11.77
C GLY A 161 -13.11 4.88 -10.72
N THR A 162 -13.56 5.87 -9.93
CA THR A 162 -14.64 5.73 -8.94
C THR A 162 -15.94 5.30 -9.62
N VAL A 163 -16.59 4.27 -9.08
CA VAL A 163 -17.90 3.79 -9.52
C VAL A 163 -18.99 4.74 -9.01
N VAL A 164 -19.96 5.04 -9.87
CA VAL A 164 -21.10 5.92 -9.58
C VAL A 164 -22.39 5.16 -9.88
N GLU A 165 -23.28 5.16 -8.90
CA GLU A 165 -24.68 4.77 -9.05
C GLU A 165 -25.53 6.00 -9.40
N LEU A 166 -26.52 5.82 -10.29
CA LEU A 166 -27.49 6.85 -10.66
C LEU A 166 -28.90 6.29 -10.53
N GLU A 167 -29.57 6.64 -9.43
CA GLU A 167 -30.97 6.29 -9.21
C GLU A 167 -31.92 7.18 -10.03
N THR A 168 -31.75 8.51 -9.95
CA THR A 168 -32.63 9.50 -10.61
C THR A 168 -31.84 10.66 -11.20
N GLY A 169 -32.40 11.31 -12.22
CA GLY A 169 -31.82 12.50 -12.85
C GLY A 169 -31.25 12.27 -14.26
N CYS A 170 -30.54 13.28 -14.76
CA CYS A 170 -29.91 13.24 -16.08
C CYS A 170 -28.60 12.45 -16.08
N TYR A 171 -28.12 12.09 -17.26
CA TYR A 171 -26.87 11.35 -17.46
C TYR A 171 -25.61 12.22 -17.38
N HIS A 172 -25.72 13.51 -17.01
CA HIS A 172 -24.56 14.36 -16.70
C HIS A 172 -24.10 14.11 -15.27
N ILE A 173 -22.94 13.46 -15.12
CA ILE A 173 -22.37 13.19 -13.81
C ILE A 173 -21.19 14.11 -13.55
N ARG A 174 -21.19 14.75 -12.37
CA ARG A 174 -20.03 15.45 -11.84
C ARG A 174 -19.41 14.65 -10.69
N CYS A 175 -18.25 14.07 -10.94
CA CYS A 175 -17.54 13.25 -9.97
C CYS A 175 -16.96 14.10 -8.82
N LYS A 176 -16.68 13.48 -7.67
CA LYS A 176 -15.97 14.10 -6.54
C LYS A 176 -14.57 14.60 -6.94
N CYS A 177 -13.93 13.98 -7.94
CA CYS A 177 -12.67 14.45 -8.52
C CYS A 177 -12.84 15.67 -9.45
N LYS A 178 -14.06 16.22 -9.57
CA LYS A 178 -14.46 17.35 -10.41
C LYS A 178 -14.54 17.06 -11.92
N ALA A 179 -14.24 15.82 -12.35
CA ALA A 179 -14.47 15.41 -13.73
C ALA A 179 -15.97 15.32 -14.03
N GLU A 180 -16.36 15.73 -15.24
CA GLU A 180 -17.72 15.65 -15.74
C GLU A 180 -17.81 14.66 -16.90
N PHE A 181 -18.76 13.72 -16.83
CA PHE A 181 -18.85 12.61 -17.77
C PHE A 181 -20.30 12.16 -18.00
N CYS A 182 -20.51 11.44 -19.11
CA CYS A 182 -21.80 10.82 -19.43
C CYS A 182 -21.95 9.48 -18.67
N TYR A 183 -23.04 9.31 -17.94
CA TYR A 183 -23.32 8.07 -17.21
C TYR A 183 -23.43 6.83 -18.12
N LEU A 184 -23.97 6.99 -19.34
CA LEU A 184 -24.19 5.85 -20.24
C LEU A 184 -22.89 5.25 -20.77
N CYS A 185 -21.92 6.09 -21.16
CA CYS A 185 -20.71 5.63 -21.84
C CYS A 185 -19.41 5.94 -21.10
N GLY A 186 -19.45 6.68 -19.99
CA GLY A 186 -18.26 7.05 -19.21
C GLY A 186 -17.40 8.14 -19.87
N ALA A 187 -17.69 8.54 -21.12
CA ALA A 187 -16.93 9.55 -21.84
C ALA A 187 -17.08 10.95 -21.23
N ARG A 188 -16.08 11.82 -21.46
CA ARG A 188 -16.13 13.22 -21.03
C ARG A 188 -17.42 13.89 -21.53
N TRP A 189 -18.03 14.71 -20.67
CA TRP A 189 -19.32 15.34 -20.97
C TRP A 189 -19.29 16.14 -22.29
N LYS A 190 -20.35 16.02 -23.09
CA LYS A 190 -20.51 16.57 -24.44
C LYS A 190 -19.55 16.05 -25.52
N VAL A 191 -18.81 14.97 -25.27
CA VAL A 191 -17.99 14.30 -26.30
C VAL A 191 -18.73 13.13 -26.97
N CYS A 192 -19.85 12.68 -26.39
CA CYS A 192 -20.69 11.61 -26.92
C CYS A 192 -22.07 12.13 -27.40
N SER A 193 -22.70 11.38 -28.30
CA SER A 193 -24.08 11.59 -28.78
C SER A 193 -25.14 10.82 -27.98
N CYS A 194 -24.80 10.34 -26.77
CA CYS A 194 -25.74 9.66 -25.89
C CYS A 194 -26.92 10.57 -25.50
N ARG A 195 -28.09 9.96 -25.27
CA ARG A 195 -29.25 10.67 -24.70
C ARG A 195 -28.88 11.34 -23.37
N LEU A 196 -29.52 12.46 -23.08
CA LEU A 196 -29.20 13.30 -21.92
C LEU A 196 -29.90 12.84 -20.63
N TRP A 197 -31.08 12.21 -20.72
CA TRP A 197 -31.81 11.65 -19.59
C TRP A 197 -32.73 10.52 -20.05
N ASP A 198 -33.35 9.84 -19.08
CA ASP A 198 -34.42 8.87 -19.28
C ASP A 198 -35.64 9.35 -18.48
N GLU A 199 -36.79 9.46 -19.12
CA GLU A 199 -38.02 9.97 -18.51
C GLU A 199 -38.43 9.14 -17.29
N ALA A 200 -38.22 7.84 -17.31
CA ALA A 200 -38.50 6.95 -16.18
C ALA A 200 -37.61 7.22 -14.95
N ARG A 201 -36.49 7.91 -15.14
CA ARG A 201 -35.55 8.30 -14.07
C ARG A 201 -35.71 9.74 -13.61
N LEU A 202 -36.58 10.51 -14.26
CA LEU A 202 -36.95 11.82 -13.78
C LEU A 202 -37.96 11.62 -12.64
N ARG A 203 -37.71 12.27 -11.50
CA ARG A 203 -38.75 12.32 -10.48
C ARG A 203 -39.97 12.98 -11.10
N PRO A 204 -41.18 12.42 -10.96
CA PRO A 204 -42.40 13.14 -11.32
C PRO A 204 -42.31 14.49 -10.63
N ALA A 205 -42.52 15.58 -11.38
CA ALA A 205 -42.71 16.86 -10.75
C ALA A 205 -43.80 16.64 -9.70
N ALA A 206 -43.46 16.78 -8.40
CA ALA A 206 -44.49 16.90 -7.38
C ALA A 206 -45.45 17.95 -7.92
N PHE A 207 -46.73 17.58 -8.06
CA PHE A 207 -47.78 18.44 -8.59
C PHE A 207 -47.63 19.82 -7.97
N VAL A 208 -47.05 20.77 -8.70
CA VAL A 208 -47.12 22.18 -8.35
C VAL A 208 -48.48 22.58 -8.90
N ASP A 209 -49.50 22.40 -8.07
CA ASP A 209 -50.85 22.87 -8.39
C ASP A 209 -50.77 24.38 -8.61
N ARG A 210 -50.86 24.81 -9.87
CA ARG A 210 -50.83 26.23 -10.25
C ARG A 210 -52.16 26.93 -9.94
N ASN A 211 -53.17 26.21 -9.42
CA ASN A 211 -54.51 26.72 -9.11
C ASN A 211 -54.80 26.89 -7.61
N LEU A 212 -53.84 26.66 -6.72
CA LEU A 212 -53.97 27.15 -5.34
C LEU A 212 -53.63 28.64 -5.32
N ASN A 213 -54.66 29.49 -5.35
CA ASN A 213 -54.56 30.93 -5.10
C ASN A 213 -54.30 31.17 -3.60
N LEU A 214 -53.16 30.68 -3.12
CA LEU A 214 -52.64 30.98 -1.79
C LEU A 214 -52.17 32.44 -1.78
N PRO A 215 -52.40 33.19 -0.69
CA PRO A 215 -51.91 34.55 -0.57
C PRO A 215 -50.41 34.56 -0.82
N ILE A 216 -49.96 35.42 -1.73
CA ILE A 216 -48.54 35.68 -1.94
C ILE A 216 -47.96 36.03 -0.57
N PRO A 217 -47.04 35.22 -0.01
CA PRO A 217 -46.40 35.61 1.24
C PRO A 217 -45.68 36.93 0.99
N GLN A 218 -45.93 37.89 1.88
CA GLN A 218 -45.19 39.15 1.94
C GLN A 218 -43.69 38.85 1.74
N PRO A 219 -42.94 39.67 1.00
CA PRO A 219 -41.51 39.46 0.84
C PRO A 219 -40.90 39.28 2.23
N TRP A 220 -40.27 38.13 2.46
CA TRP A 220 -39.49 37.92 3.66
C TRP A 220 -38.53 39.10 3.78
N PRO A 221 -38.46 39.80 4.93
CA PRO A 221 -37.40 40.79 5.13
C PRO A 221 -36.08 40.08 4.83
N GLU A 222 -35.28 40.70 3.94
CA GLU A 222 -34.01 40.14 3.47
C GLU A 222 -33.27 39.47 4.63
N PRO A 223 -33.01 38.16 4.56
CA PRO A 223 -32.04 37.55 5.45
C PRO A 223 -30.72 38.27 5.18
N GLN A 224 -30.25 39.04 6.16
CA GLN A 224 -28.95 39.70 6.14
C GLN A 224 -27.92 38.66 5.66
N GLN A 225 -27.24 38.99 4.56
CA GLN A 225 -26.34 38.12 3.81
C GLN A 225 -25.19 37.58 4.66
N GLU A 226 -25.43 36.53 5.43
CA GLU A 226 -24.40 35.86 6.20
C GLU A 226 -24.50 34.35 6.04
N TYR A 227 -24.34 33.84 4.81
CA TYR A 227 -23.71 32.54 4.63
C TYR A 227 -23.22 32.28 3.20
N ARG A 228 -21.91 31.98 3.11
CA ARG A 228 -21.22 31.27 2.02
C ARG A 228 -20.91 32.06 0.75
N ARG A 229 -20.07 33.09 0.90
CA ARG A 229 -19.08 33.45 -0.13
C ARG A 229 -17.95 32.40 -0.11
N GLU A 230 -17.92 31.47 -1.06
CA GLU A 230 -16.66 30.82 -1.42
C GLU A 230 -15.75 31.89 -2.05
N ASN A 231 -15.05 32.60 -1.17
CA ASN A 231 -14.03 33.57 -1.51
C ASN A 231 -12.83 32.86 -2.16
N VAL A 232 -12.87 32.68 -3.48
CA VAL A 232 -11.64 32.54 -4.27
C VAL A 232 -10.98 33.92 -4.28
N CYS A 233 -10.28 34.27 -3.19
CA CYS A 233 -9.50 35.50 -3.13
C CYS A 233 -8.39 35.40 -4.18
N ARG A 234 -8.57 36.04 -5.34
CA ARG A 234 -7.46 36.27 -6.29
C ARG A 234 -6.47 37.21 -5.62
N HIS A 235 -5.19 36.88 -5.71
CA HIS A 235 -4.10 37.68 -5.14
C HIS A 235 -3.27 38.38 -6.24
N PRO A 236 -3.85 39.32 -7.01
CA PRO A 236 -3.10 40.06 -8.00
C PRO A 236 -2.17 41.06 -7.30
N GLY A 237 -0.87 40.96 -7.58
CA GLY A 237 0.14 41.97 -7.25
C GLY A 237 0.76 41.92 -5.85
N ARG A 238 1.86 42.67 -5.69
CA ARG A 238 2.69 42.70 -4.48
C ARG A 238 2.03 43.40 -3.27
N GLY A 239 0.97 44.19 -3.45
CA GLY A 239 0.40 45.04 -2.38
C GLY A 239 -0.61 44.38 -1.43
N ARG A 240 -1.03 43.13 -1.67
CA ARG A 240 -2.19 42.51 -0.96
C ARG A 240 -1.83 41.72 0.31
N PHE A 241 -0.54 41.54 0.59
CA PHE A 241 -0.06 40.79 1.75
C PHE A 241 0.63 41.71 2.75
N ARG A 242 0.28 41.60 4.03
CA ARG A 242 1.03 42.21 5.12
C ARG A 242 2.08 41.23 5.63
N ARG A 243 3.24 41.75 6.03
CA ARG A 243 4.25 40.97 6.74
C ARG A 243 3.86 40.88 8.21
N VAL A 244 3.87 39.66 8.75
CA VAL A 244 3.66 39.37 10.15
C VAL A 244 4.97 38.80 10.68
N ASP A 245 5.66 39.59 11.48
CA ASP A 245 6.84 39.15 12.23
C ASP A 245 6.39 38.53 13.56
N GLY A 246 7.14 37.55 14.05
CA GLY A 246 6.81 36.87 15.30
C GLY A 246 8.08 36.42 16.01
N VAL A 247 8.05 36.53 17.33
CA VAL A 247 9.10 36.07 18.24
C VAL A 247 8.54 34.89 19.01
N GLY A 248 9.00 33.68 18.69
CA GLY A 248 8.66 32.46 19.45
C GLY A 248 8.16 31.31 18.58
N TYR A 249 6.85 31.22 18.39
CA TYR A 249 6.20 30.09 17.72
C TYR A 249 6.20 30.27 16.20
N GLY A 250 7.11 29.57 15.51
CA GLY A 250 7.25 29.63 14.06
C GLY A 250 5.92 29.44 13.30
N PHE A 251 5.74 30.21 12.24
CA PHE A 251 4.55 30.24 11.41
C PHE A 251 4.53 29.11 10.38
N VAL A 252 3.37 28.51 10.13
CA VAL A 252 3.22 27.47 9.09
C VAL A 252 2.63 28.08 7.82
N CYS A 253 3.24 27.80 6.68
CA CYS A 253 2.71 28.19 5.37
C CYS A 253 1.52 27.32 4.98
N ASN A 254 0.35 27.92 4.77
CA ASN A 254 -0.87 27.21 4.35
C ASN A 254 -0.76 26.55 2.96
N ARG A 255 0.24 26.90 2.14
CA ARG A 255 0.40 26.35 0.78
C ARG A 255 1.43 25.22 0.69
N CYS A 256 2.60 25.38 1.31
CA CYS A 256 3.66 24.36 1.27
C CYS A 256 3.84 23.58 2.57
N GLY A 257 3.14 23.95 3.65
CA GLY A 257 3.27 23.33 4.96
C GLY A 257 4.58 23.63 5.70
N ALA A 258 5.53 24.36 5.09
CA ALA A 258 6.81 24.66 5.71
C ALA A 258 6.67 25.64 6.89
N ARG A 259 7.49 25.44 7.93
CA ARG A 259 7.59 26.32 9.09
C ARG A 259 8.60 27.45 8.85
N HIS A 260 8.21 28.68 9.19
CA HIS A 260 9.00 29.90 9.04
C HIS A 260 9.03 30.67 10.36
N TRP A 261 10.24 30.96 10.83
CA TRP A 261 10.43 31.47 12.20
C TRP A 261 10.67 32.97 12.28
N LYS A 262 11.00 33.62 11.16
CA LYS A 262 11.29 35.06 11.12
C LYS A 262 10.03 35.88 10.82
N PHE A 263 9.29 35.50 9.79
CA PHE A 263 8.06 36.18 9.39
C PHE A 263 7.22 35.30 8.45
N ILE A 264 5.94 35.62 8.33
CA ILE A 264 5.04 35.07 7.32
C ILE A 264 4.21 36.18 6.66
N LEU A 265 3.65 35.91 5.49
CA LEU A 265 2.86 36.89 4.73
C LEU A 265 1.39 36.51 4.83
N GLU A 266 0.59 37.43 5.35
CA GLU A 266 -0.84 37.24 5.56
C GLU A 266 -1.65 38.10 4.61
N CYS A 267 -2.63 37.51 3.91
CA CYS A 267 -3.52 38.28 3.05
C CYS A 267 -4.47 39.13 3.91
N ARG A 268 -4.61 40.42 3.61
CA ARG A 268 -5.50 41.32 4.36
C ARG A 268 -7.00 41.03 4.18
N LEU A 269 -7.38 40.25 3.17
CA LEU A 269 -8.78 39.96 2.83
C LEU A 269 -9.23 38.57 3.27
N CYS A 270 -8.42 37.54 3.02
CA CYS A 270 -8.76 36.16 3.36
C CYS A 270 -7.91 35.55 4.48
N GLN A 271 -6.99 36.33 5.07
CA GLN A 271 -6.14 35.93 6.20
C GLN A 271 -5.27 34.68 5.98
N ILE A 272 -5.15 34.19 4.74
CA ILE A 272 -4.26 33.08 4.42
C ILE A 272 -2.80 33.46 4.66
N ARG A 273 -2.04 32.58 5.32
CA ARG A 273 -0.62 32.78 5.63
C ARG A 273 0.25 31.97 4.68
N VAL A 274 1.11 32.64 3.92
CA VAL A 274 1.98 32.02 2.92
C VAL A 274 3.41 32.51 3.06
N CYS A 275 4.37 31.67 2.70
CA CYS A 275 5.77 32.08 2.64
C CYS A 275 6.05 32.94 1.39
N GLN A 276 7.17 33.66 1.39
CA GLN A 276 7.57 34.53 0.28
C GLN A 276 7.67 33.78 -1.06
N ASN A 277 8.19 32.54 -1.07
CA ASN A 277 8.26 31.72 -2.28
C ASN A 277 6.87 31.31 -2.77
N CYS A 278 5.96 30.91 -1.88
CA CYS A 278 4.59 30.59 -2.24
C CYS A 278 3.82 31.82 -2.74
N ARG A 279 4.10 33.03 -2.23
CA ARG A 279 3.53 34.28 -2.72
C ARG A 279 3.96 34.59 -4.15
N LEU A 280 5.24 34.43 -4.49
CA LEU A 280 5.73 34.66 -5.86
C LEU A 280 5.07 33.71 -6.86
N ARG A 281 4.84 32.46 -6.46
CA ARG A 281 4.12 31.45 -7.24
C ARG A 281 2.60 31.62 -7.27
N ILE A 282 2.04 32.64 -6.62
CA ILE A 282 0.61 33.00 -6.76
C ILE A 282 0.44 34.09 -7.84
N LEU A 283 1.51 34.81 -8.19
CA LEU A 283 1.50 35.89 -9.19
C LEU A 283 1.72 35.38 -10.62
N VAL A 284 2.40 34.26 -10.77
CA VAL A 284 2.64 33.60 -12.06
C VAL A 284 1.77 32.35 -12.04
N GLY A 285 0.66 32.35 -12.76
CA GLY A 285 -0.29 31.24 -12.73
C GLY A 285 0.32 29.93 -13.20
N ALA A 286 0.74 29.08 -12.25
CA ALA A 286 0.96 27.64 -12.35
C ALA A 286 0.90 27.02 -10.93
#